data_AF-A0AA39H8X2-F1
#
_entry.id   AF-A0AA39H8X2-F1
#
_cell.length_a   1.000
_cell.length_b   1.000
_cell.length_c   1.000
_cell.angle_alpha   90.00
_cell.angle_beta   90.00
_cell.angle_gamma   90.00
#
_symmetry.space_group_name_H-M   'P 1'
#
loop_
_entity.id
_entity.type
_entity.pdbx_description
1 polymer ?
#
loop_
_entity_poly.entity_id
_entity_poly.type
_entity_poly.pdbx_seq_one_letter_code
_entity_poly.pdbx_strand_id
1 'polypeptide(L)'
;MLALAPSSNGFQPDTDTLREVQGVLLISVVVISLPPYLRILYIFITRSDYRKIECYQIMIQMGIVQCLLAPGVFCQGLMQLLNYDPYQMASITIKSYPSIQRMEPFMGLVLAFNRLRIICNVRYPSSLNTVMLVAVWVFGVAFFLSFFIFSEWFSFNISPGQFLASFTASKPLSGLRRQTTILVI
;
A
#
# COMPACT_ATOMS: atom_id res chain seq x y z
N MET A 1 5.34 -41.86 -39.08
CA MET A 1 4.61 -40.96 -38.16
C MET A 1 5.65 -40.23 -37.31
N LEU A 2 6.12 -39.09 -37.81
CA LEU A 2 7.02 -38.17 -37.11
C LEU A 2 6.19 -37.29 -36.18
N ALA A 3 6.40 -37.40 -34.87
CA ALA A 3 5.86 -36.45 -33.91
C ALA A 3 6.80 -35.24 -33.85
N LEU A 4 6.37 -34.13 -34.47
CA LEU A 4 6.99 -32.81 -34.35
C LEU A 4 6.84 -32.31 -32.91
N ALA A 5 7.96 -32.15 -32.21
CA ALA A 5 8.00 -31.38 -30.96
C ALA A 5 7.77 -29.89 -31.27
N PRO A 6 6.83 -29.20 -30.60
CA PRO A 6 6.73 -27.76 -30.74
C PRO A 6 7.93 -27.10 -30.04
N SER A 7 8.82 -26.53 -30.82
CA SER A 7 9.81 -25.56 -30.38
C SER A 7 9.08 -24.31 -29.88
N SER A 8 8.79 -24.26 -28.58
CA SER A 8 8.38 -23.04 -27.92
C SER A 8 9.61 -22.17 -27.69
N ASN A 9 10.00 -21.42 -28.72
CA ASN A 9 10.80 -20.19 -28.57
C ASN A 9 9.91 -19.12 -27.91
N GLY A 10 9.39 -19.42 -26.72
CA GLY A 10 8.82 -18.43 -25.84
C GLY A 10 9.99 -17.58 -25.35
N PHE A 11 10.00 -16.31 -25.72
CA PHE A 11 10.73 -15.28 -24.99
C PHE A 11 10.22 -15.34 -23.55
N GLN A 12 10.87 -16.16 -22.73
CA GLN A 12 10.65 -16.24 -21.31
C GLN A 12 11.52 -15.13 -20.74
N PRO A 13 10.96 -13.96 -20.41
CA PRO A 13 11.77 -12.86 -19.91
C PRO A 13 12.53 -13.37 -18.69
N ASP A 14 13.86 -13.26 -18.71
CA ASP A 14 14.71 -13.66 -17.61
C ASP A 14 14.17 -13.00 -16.35
N THR A 15 13.68 -13.81 -15.42
CA THR A 15 12.98 -13.34 -14.21
C THR A 15 13.83 -12.39 -13.39
N ASP A 16 15.15 -12.48 -13.52
CA ASP A 16 16.13 -11.62 -12.87
C ASP A 16 16.14 -10.21 -13.47
N THR A 17 16.08 -10.09 -14.81
CA THR A 17 15.98 -8.78 -15.48
C THR A 17 14.71 -8.03 -15.10
N LEU A 18 13.58 -8.75 -14.97
CA LEU A 18 12.30 -8.15 -14.56
C LEU A 18 12.35 -7.61 -13.12
N ARG A 19 13.04 -8.31 -12.22
CA ARG A 19 13.20 -7.91 -10.82
C ARG A 19 14.09 -6.68 -10.67
N GLU A 20 15.21 -6.66 -11.38
CA GLU A 20 16.12 -5.51 -11.38
C GLU A 20 15.44 -4.27 -11.94
N VAL A 21 14.76 -4.40 -13.08
CA VAL A 21 14.00 -3.31 -13.70
C VAL A 21 12.93 -2.78 -12.74
N GLN A 22 12.20 -3.67 -12.05
CA GLN A 22 11.20 -3.26 -11.06
C GLN A 22 11.82 -2.53 -9.87
N GLY A 23 12.92 -3.04 -9.30
CA GLY A 23 13.61 -2.40 -8.18
C GLY A 23 14.09 -0.98 -8.54
N VAL A 24 14.70 -0.83 -9.72
CA VAL A 24 15.16 0.48 -10.23
C VAL A 24 13.99 1.43 -10.48
N LEU A 25 12.88 0.94 -11.05
CA LEU A 25 11.68 1.74 -11.28
C LEU A 25 11.07 2.24 -9.96
N LEU A 26 10.94 1.36 -8.96
CA LEU A 26 10.38 1.75 -7.65
C LEU A 26 11.25 2.81 -6.96
N ILE A 27 12.57 2.60 -6.94
CA ILE A 27 13.51 3.54 -6.33
C ILE A 27 13.48 4.89 -7.06
N SER A 28 13.52 4.89 -8.40
CA SER A 28 13.51 6.13 -9.19
C SER A 28 12.20 6.90 -9.03
N VAL A 29 11.05 6.22 -9.04
CA VAL A 29 9.74 6.85 -8.80
C VAL A 29 9.70 7.50 -7.42
N VAL A 30 10.14 6.81 -6.36
CA VAL A 30 10.13 7.39 -5.00
C VAL A 30 11.07 8.60 -4.91
N VAL A 31 12.30 8.49 -5.42
CA VAL A 31 13.29 9.57 -5.35
C VAL A 31 12.85 10.82 -6.13
N ILE A 32 12.18 10.64 -7.28
CA ILE A 32 11.71 11.76 -8.11
C ILE A 32 10.41 12.36 -7.54
N SER A 33 9.49 11.53 -7.05
CA SER A 33 8.16 11.99 -6.59
C SER A 33 8.12 12.51 -5.16
N LEU A 34 8.99 12.04 -4.26
CA LEU A 34 8.98 12.43 -2.85
C LEU A 34 9.35 13.91 -2.61
N PRO A 35 10.39 14.49 -3.24
CA PRO A 35 10.75 15.91 -3.04
C PRO A 35 9.63 16.91 -3.38
N PRO A 36 8.95 16.84 -4.54
CA PRO A 36 7.84 17.75 -4.83
C PRO A 36 6.66 17.51 -3.89
N TYR A 37 6.41 16.26 -3.48
CA TYR A 37 5.32 15.93 -2.57
C TYR A 37 5.54 16.52 -1.17
N LEU A 38 6.75 16.37 -0.62
CA LEU A 38 7.14 17.00 0.64
C LEU A 38 7.05 18.53 0.59
N ARG A 39 7.41 19.14 -0.54
CA ARG A 39 7.32 20.59 -0.72
C ARG A 39 5.87 21.08 -0.67
N ILE A 40 4.94 20.39 -1.34
CA ILE A 40 3.52 20.72 -1.31
C ILE A 40 2.96 20.56 0.11
N LEU A 41 3.29 19.44 0.76
CA LEU A 41 2.85 19.16 2.13
C LEU A 41 3.37 20.22 3.11
N TYR A 42 4.64 20.63 2.97
CA TYR A 42 5.24 21.69 3.77
C TYR A 42 4.47 23.01 3.62
N ILE A 43 4.13 23.42 2.38
CA ILE A 43 3.35 24.65 2.13
C ILE A 43 1.99 24.59 2.82
N PHE A 44 1.30 23.44 2.76
CA PHE A 44 0.00 23.27 3.41
C PHE A 44 0.08 23.29 4.93
N ILE A 45 1.18 22.83 5.52
CA ILE A 45 1.39 22.85 6.98
C ILE A 45 1.76 24.26 7.46
N THR A 46 2.65 24.96 6.75
CA THR A 46 3.19 26.26 7.17
C THR A 46 2.16 27.39 7.06
N ARG A 47 1.24 27.33 6.10
CA ARG A 47 0.22 28.37 5.93
C ARG A 47 -1.03 28.10 6.77
N SER A 48 -1.21 28.90 7.82
CA SER A 48 -2.34 28.80 8.77
C SER A 48 -3.72 29.00 8.14
N ASP A 49 -3.82 29.69 7.01
CA ASP A 49 -5.10 29.92 6.33
C ASP A 49 -5.71 28.62 5.78
N TYR A 50 -4.86 27.70 5.33
CA TYR A 50 -5.31 26.38 4.86
C TYR A 50 -5.71 25.47 6.01
N ARG A 51 -5.06 25.59 7.19
CA ARG A 51 -5.37 24.77 8.37
C ARG A 51 -6.77 25.00 8.93
N LYS A 52 -7.41 26.13 8.66
CA LYS A 52 -8.76 26.44 9.14
C LYS A 52 -9.85 25.67 8.38
N ILE A 53 -9.52 25.12 7.22
CA ILE A 53 -10.47 24.42 6.36
C ILE A 53 -10.29 22.91 6.56
N GLU A 54 -11.34 22.24 7.02
CA GLU A 54 -11.35 20.79 7.31
C GLU A 54 -10.86 19.95 6.10
N CYS A 55 -11.23 20.35 4.88
CA CYS A 55 -10.79 19.69 3.65
C CYS A 55 -9.26 19.59 3.55
N TYR A 56 -8.56 20.67 3.86
CA TYR A 56 -7.11 20.74 3.77
C TYR A 56 -6.45 19.95 4.90
N GLN A 57 -7.07 19.90 6.09
CA GLN A 57 -6.58 19.03 7.17
C GLN A 57 -6.58 17.56 6.76
N ILE A 58 -7.65 17.08 6.10
CA ILE A 58 -7.74 15.70 5.61
C ILE A 58 -6.68 15.45 4.52
N MET A 59 -6.47 16.40 3.61
CA MET A 59 -5.42 16.29 2.59
C MET A 59 -4.01 16.21 3.21
N ILE A 60 -3.75 17.01 4.26
CA ILE A 60 -2.47 16.96 4.99
C ILE A 60 -2.28 15.58 5.64
N GLN A 61 -3.32 15.04 6.29
CA GLN A 61 -3.23 13.71 6.91
C GLN A 61 -2.97 12.60 5.87
N MET A 62 -3.69 12.60 4.74
CA MET A 62 -3.41 11.66 3.65
C MET A 62 -1.99 11.82 3.11
N GLY A 63 -1.52 13.07 2.93
CA GLY A 63 -0.17 13.33 2.47
C GLY A 63 0.92 12.83 3.43
N ILE A 64 0.72 12.99 4.74
CA ILE A 64 1.63 12.45 5.77
C ILE A 64 1.67 10.93 5.69
N VAL A 65 0.53 10.26 5.55
CA VAL A 65 0.44 8.80 5.43
C VAL A 65 1.18 8.30 4.18
N GLN A 66 1.03 8.97 3.04
CA GLN A 66 1.77 8.64 1.82
C GLN A 66 3.29 8.90 1.96
N CYS A 67 3.69 9.97 2.64
CA CYS A 67 5.10 10.22 2.97
C CYS A 67 5.68 9.12 3.88
N LEU A 68 4.91 8.58 4.82
CA LEU A 68 5.34 7.46 5.67
C LEU A 68 5.42 6.14 4.90
N LEU A 69 4.61 5.95 3.85
CA LEU A 69 4.68 4.80 2.95
C LEU A 69 5.91 4.80 2.04
N ALA A 70 6.38 5.97 1.63
CA ALA A 70 7.45 6.09 0.64
C ALA A 70 8.79 5.43 1.04
N PRO A 71 9.30 5.57 2.29
CA PRO A 71 10.45 4.80 2.77
C PRO A 71 10.23 3.29 2.69
N GLY A 72 8.99 2.85 2.92
CA GLY A 72 8.63 1.44 2.78
C GLY A 72 8.78 0.94 1.34
N VAL A 73 8.24 1.68 0.37
CA VAL A 73 8.36 1.36 -1.06
C VAL A 73 9.82 1.41 -1.51
N PHE A 74 10.60 2.35 -0.98
CA PHE A 74 12.04 2.43 -1.22
C PHE A 74 12.77 1.17 -0.70
N CYS A 75 12.53 0.76 0.55
CA CYS A 75 13.11 -0.47 1.11
C CYS A 75 12.69 -1.71 0.33
N GLN A 76 11.45 -1.76 -0.17
CA GLN A 76 10.99 -2.84 -1.04
C GLN A 76 11.76 -2.89 -2.37
N GLY A 77 11.98 -1.74 -3.02
CA GLY A 77 12.80 -1.67 -4.24
C GLY A 77 14.26 -2.08 -3.98
N LEU A 78 14.81 -1.67 -2.83
CA LEU A 78 16.16 -2.05 -2.39
C LEU A 78 16.29 -3.56 -2.18
N MET A 79 15.30 -4.20 -1.56
CA MET A 79 15.26 -5.66 -1.37
C MET A 79 15.25 -6.41 -2.71
N GLN A 80 14.52 -5.91 -3.71
CA GLN A 80 14.49 -6.51 -5.04
C GLN A 80 15.85 -6.40 -5.75
N LEU A 81 16.59 -5.31 -5.53
CA LEU A 81 17.89 -5.05 -6.15
C LEU A 81 19.05 -5.80 -5.47
N LEU A 82 19.09 -5.79 -4.13
CA LEU A 82 20.17 -6.40 -3.35
C LEU A 82 19.96 -7.88 -3.02
N ASN A 83 18.77 -8.43 -3.30
CA ASN A 83 18.46 -9.83 -3.01
C ASN A 83 18.67 -10.19 -1.52
N TYR A 84 18.60 -9.17 -0.66
CA TYR A 84 18.87 -9.21 0.77
C TYR A 84 17.81 -8.38 1.48
N ASP A 85 17.23 -8.90 2.56
CA ASP A 85 16.23 -8.18 3.38
C ASP A 85 16.94 -7.60 4.62
N PRO A 86 17.52 -6.39 4.54
CA PRO A 86 18.13 -5.75 5.70
C PRO A 86 17.03 -5.55 6.77
N TYR A 87 17.18 -6.23 7.91
CA TYR A 87 16.35 -6.08 9.11
C TYR A 87 14.86 -6.49 8.98
N GLN A 88 14.47 -7.30 7.99
CA GLN A 88 13.05 -7.66 7.75
C GLN A 88 12.12 -6.44 7.53
N MET A 89 12.69 -5.27 7.21
CA MET A 89 11.93 -4.03 7.06
C MET A 89 11.02 -4.08 5.83
N ALA A 90 11.47 -4.75 4.76
CA ALA A 90 10.65 -4.96 3.57
C ALA A 90 9.47 -5.89 3.88
N SER A 91 9.72 -6.95 4.65
CA SER A 91 8.70 -7.89 5.12
C SER A 91 7.63 -7.22 6.00
N ILE A 92 8.01 -6.31 6.90
CA ILE A 92 7.07 -5.51 7.71
C ILE A 92 6.29 -4.53 6.83
N THR A 93 6.97 -3.87 5.89
CA THR A 93 6.35 -2.89 5.00
C THR A 93 5.29 -3.52 4.11
N ILE A 94 5.62 -4.62 3.42
CA ILE A 94 4.70 -5.30 2.49
C ILE A 94 3.45 -5.78 3.22
N LYS A 95 3.59 -6.19 4.48
CA LYS A 95 2.50 -6.54 5.39
C LYS A 95 1.58 -5.35 5.71
N SER A 96 2.15 -4.17 5.95
CA SER A 96 1.40 -2.95 6.29
C SER A 96 0.76 -2.25 5.10
N TYR A 97 1.35 -2.40 3.90
CA TYR A 97 0.95 -1.74 2.67
C TYR A 97 -0.54 -1.86 2.32
N PRO A 98 -1.15 -3.08 2.28
CA PRO A 98 -2.57 -3.22 1.93
C PRO A 98 -3.51 -2.59 2.95
N SER A 99 -3.09 -2.47 4.23
CA SER A 99 -3.90 -1.79 5.25
C SER A 99 -3.98 -0.30 4.99
N ILE A 100 -2.84 0.31 4.66
CA ILE A 100 -2.76 1.75 4.41
C ILE A 100 -3.44 2.10 3.08
N GLN A 101 -3.21 1.28 2.03
CA GLN A 101 -3.84 1.46 0.72
C GLN A 101 -5.38 1.38 0.79
N ARG A 102 -5.93 0.61 1.75
CA ARG A 102 -7.38 0.58 1.98
C ARG A 102 -7.92 1.80 2.70
N MET A 103 -7.11 2.49 3.51
CA MET A 103 -7.53 3.69 4.26
C MET A 103 -7.65 4.93 3.36
N GLU A 104 -6.82 5.01 2.32
CA GLU A 104 -6.80 6.12 1.35
C GLU A 104 -8.17 6.39 0.68
N PRO A 105 -8.87 5.41 0.09
CA PRO A 105 -10.18 5.67 -0.52
C PRO A 105 -11.23 6.11 0.50
N PHE A 106 -11.17 5.64 1.76
CA PHE A 106 -12.08 6.11 2.80
C PHE A 106 -11.82 7.57 3.16
N MET A 107 -10.56 7.98 3.29
CA MET A 107 -10.22 9.40 3.50
C MET A 107 -10.62 10.27 2.30
N GLY A 108 -10.45 9.76 1.07
CA GLY A 108 -10.93 10.41 -0.15
C GLY A 108 -12.45 10.57 -0.20
N LEU A 109 -13.20 9.58 0.29
CA LEU A 109 -14.65 9.63 0.41
C LEU A 109 -15.14 10.65 1.44
N VAL A 110 -14.47 10.77 2.60
CA VAL A 110 -14.75 11.84 3.58
C VAL A 110 -14.50 13.22 2.96
N LEU A 111 -13.43 13.36 2.18
CA LEU A 111 -13.14 14.61 1.46
C LEU A 111 -14.21 14.93 0.39
N ALA A 112 -14.70 13.92 -0.33
CA ALA A 112 -15.78 14.07 -1.30
C ALA A 112 -17.09 14.53 -0.63
N PHE A 113 -17.45 13.95 0.52
CA PHE A 113 -18.61 14.41 1.30
C PHE A 113 -18.44 15.85 1.77
N ASN A 114 -17.24 16.23 2.20
CA ASN A 114 -16.97 17.61 2.60
C ASN A 114 -17.14 18.60 1.43
N ARG A 115 -16.77 18.21 0.20
CA ARG A 115 -17.04 19.04 -1.01
C ARG A 115 -18.52 19.03 -1.40
N LEU A 116 -19.20 17.89 -1.30
CA LEU A 116 -20.62 17.76 -1.60
C LEU A 116 -21.46 18.65 -0.67
N ARG A 117 -21.09 18.74 0.61
CA ARG A 117 -21.72 19.65 1.58
C ARG A 117 -21.71 21.10 1.10
N ILE A 118 -20.56 21.58 0.62
CA ILE A 118 -20.39 22.95 0.14
C ILE A 118 -21.25 23.20 -1.10
N ILE A 119 -21.27 22.25 -2.04
CA ILE A 119 -22.01 22.37 -3.31
C ILE A 119 -23.53 22.29 -3.09
N CYS A 120 -24.00 21.33 -2.30
CA CYS A 120 -25.41 21.12 -2.02
C CYS A 120 -25.97 22.06 -0.93
N ASN A 121 -25.12 22.91 -0.33
CA ASN A 121 -25.45 23.82 0.77
C ASN A 121 -26.23 23.15 1.93
N VAL A 122 -25.95 21.87 2.16
CA VAL A 122 -26.61 21.09 3.21
C VAL A 122 -26.03 21.52 4.56
N ARG A 123 -26.88 22.06 5.44
CA ARG A 123 -26.52 22.41 6.82
C ARG A 123 -26.27 21.15 7.65
N TYR A 124 -25.10 20.55 7.47
CA TYR A 124 -24.59 19.51 8.35
C TYR A 124 -23.63 20.11 9.40
N PRO A 125 -23.67 19.68 10.68
CA PRO A 125 -22.69 20.08 11.68
C PRO A 125 -21.27 19.65 11.29
N SER A 126 -20.30 20.55 11.50
CA SER A 126 -18.85 20.31 11.31
C SER A 126 -18.36 19.05 12.06
N SER A 127 -18.97 18.76 13.20
CA SER A 127 -18.67 17.58 14.02
C SER A 127 -18.79 16.25 13.25
N LEU A 128 -19.69 16.14 12.25
CA LEU A 128 -19.86 14.86 11.54
C LEU A 128 -18.66 14.52 10.65
N ASN A 129 -18.02 15.51 10.02
CA ASN A 129 -16.79 15.31 9.26
C ASN A 129 -15.66 14.78 10.18
N THR A 130 -15.53 15.37 11.37
CA THR A 130 -14.55 14.94 12.37
C THR A 130 -14.85 13.53 12.86
N VAL A 131 -16.12 13.19 13.13
CA VAL A 131 -16.51 11.84 13.57
C VAL A 131 -16.23 10.80 12.48
N MET A 132 -16.54 11.10 11.21
CA MET A 132 -16.20 10.20 10.10
C MET A 132 -14.69 10.00 9.97
N LEU A 133 -13.91 11.08 10.09
CA LEU A 133 -12.45 11.00 10.03
C LEU A 133 -11.88 10.13 11.17
N VAL A 134 -12.37 10.33 12.39
CA VAL A 134 -12.00 9.51 13.55
C VAL A 134 -12.39 8.05 13.34
N ALA A 135 -13.58 7.78 12.81
CA ALA A 135 -14.03 6.42 12.49
C ALA A 135 -13.12 5.74 11.46
N VAL A 136 -12.69 6.46 10.41
CA VAL A 136 -11.74 5.95 9.40
C VAL A 136 -10.39 5.63 10.03
N TRP A 137 -9.88 6.50 10.91
CA TRP A 137 -8.64 6.25 11.65
C TRP A 137 -8.74 5.05 12.59
N VAL A 138 -9.81 4.95 13.37
CA VAL A 138 -10.07 3.80 14.26
C VAL A 138 -10.13 2.52 13.45
N PHE A 139 -10.82 2.53 12.31
CA PHE A 139 -10.87 1.39 11.40
C PHE A 139 -9.47 1.04 10.86
N GLY A 140 -8.71 2.02 10.38
CA GLY A 140 -7.34 1.80 9.90
C GLY A 140 -6.41 1.21 10.95
N VAL A 141 -6.45 1.75 12.19
CA VAL A 141 -5.67 1.24 13.33
C VAL A 141 -6.14 -0.14 13.74
N ALA A 142 -7.45 -0.41 13.77
CA ALA A 142 -7.99 -1.72 14.10
C ALA A 142 -7.55 -2.79 13.08
N PHE A 143 -7.52 -2.46 11.79
CA PHE A 143 -6.99 -3.36 10.75
C PHE A 143 -5.49 -3.58 10.92
N PHE A 144 -4.72 -2.53 11.18
CA PHE A 144 -3.28 -2.62 11.39
C PHE A 144 -2.94 -3.49 12.62
N LEU A 145 -3.62 -3.26 13.75
CA LEU A 145 -3.44 -4.04 14.98
C LEU A 145 -3.89 -5.49 14.80
N SER A 146 -5.04 -5.70 14.18
CA SER A 146 -5.52 -7.05 13.86
C SER A 146 -4.48 -7.78 13.02
N PHE A 147 -3.93 -7.13 11.99
CA PHE A 147 -2.89 -7.71 11.16
C PHE A 147 -1.62 -8.05 11.96
N PHE A 148 -1.19 -7.18 12.89
CA PHE A 148 -0.01 -7.43 13.70
C PHE A 148 -0.21 -8.60 14.68
N ILE A 149 -1.37 -8.68 15.34
CA ILE A 149 -1.73 -9.77 16.25
C ILE A 149 -1.86 -11.10 15.49
N PHE A 150 -2.50 -11.09 14.32
CA PHE A 150 -2.59 -12.27 13.46
C PHE A 150 -1.29 -12.57 12.68
N SER A 151 -0.28 -11.69 12.74
CA SER A 151 1.00 -11.90 12.04
C SER A 151 1.77 -13.09 12.59
N GLU A 152 1.63 -13.43 13.87
CA GLU A 152 2.21 -14.67 14.44
C GLU A 152 1.60 -15.92 13.81
N TRP A 153 0.36 -15.83 13.31
CA TRP A 153 -0.31 -16.93 12.62
C TRP A 153 0.14 -17.09 11.16
N PHE A 154 0.67 -16.04 10.54
CA PHE A 154 1.12 -16.03 9.13
C PHE A 154 2.59 -15.60 9.00
N SER A 155 3.51 -16.55 9.03
CA SER A 155 4.89 -16.32 8.58
C SER A 155 4.92 -16.20 7.06
N PHE A 156 4.84 -14.95 6.60
CA PHE A 156 5.20 -14.57 5.24
C PHE A 156 6.72 -14.50 5.15
N ASN A 157 7.33 -15.44 4.45
CA ASN A 157 8.72 -15.32 4.03
C ASN A 157 8.71 -14.79 2.60
N ILE A 158 9.25 -13.60 2.40
CA ILE A 158 9.40 -13.02 1.08
C ILE A 158 10.75 -13.47 0.57
N SER A 159 10.77 -14.59 -0.14
CA SER A 159 11.99 -15.04 -0.79
C SER A 159 12.24 -14.17 -2.04
N PRO A 160 13.43 -13.58 -2.17
CA PRO A 160 13.75 -12.73 -3.31
C PRO A 160 13.71 -13.56 -4.61
N GLY A 161 12.75 -13.24 -5.48
CA GLY A 161 12.48 -14.01 -6.71
C GLY A 161 11.00 -14.32 -6.93
N GLN A 162 10.17 -14.20 -5.89
CA GLN A 162 8.73 -14.39 -6.00
C GLN A 162 7.99 -13.06 -5.87
N PHE A 163 7.26 -12.69 -6.93
CA PHE A 163 6.46 -11.46 -7.02
C PHE A 163 5.20 -11.49 -6.12
N LEU A 164 4.83 -12.68 -5.64
CA LEU A 164 3.73 -12.90 -4.71
C LEU A 164 4.31 -13.45 -3.41
N ALA A 165 3.86 -12.91 -2.27
CA ALA A 165 4.20 -13.44 -0.97
C ALA A 165 3.76 -14.92 -0.91
N SER A 166 4.72 -15.85 -1.00
CA SER A 166 4.42 -17.27 -0.92
C SER A 166 4.12 -17.62 0.53
N PHE A 167 2.87 -18.04 0.76
CA PHE A 167 2.48 -18.59 2.06
C PHE A 167 3.26 -19.88 2.28
N THR A 168 4.14 -19.90 3.27
CA THR A 168 4.83 -21.13 3.68
C THR A 168 3.76 -22.14 4.11
N ALA A 169 3.72 -23.30 3.46
CA ALA A 169 2.71 -24.35 3.65
C ALA A 169 2.86 -25.14 4.98
N SER A 170 3.47 -24.54 6.00
CA SER A 170 3.79 -25.20 7.28
C SER A 170 2.70 -25.08 8.34
N LYS A 171 1.54 -24.47 8.03
CA LYS A 171 0.41 -24.34 8.97
C LYS A 171 -0.91 -24.85 8.36
N PRO A 172 -1.74 -25.57 9.13
CA PRO A 172 -2.89 -26.33 8.62
C PRO A 172 -4.03 -25.50 7.98
N LEU A 173 -4.02 -24.17 8.16
CA LEU A 173 -5.03 -23.26 7.59
C LEU A 173 -4.75 -22.83 6.14
N SER A 174 -3.59 -23.16 5.56
CA SER A 174 -3.28 -22.85 4.16
C SER A 174 -4.01 -23.76 3.16
N GLY A 175 -4.47 -24.94 3.59
CA GLY A 175 -5.24 -25.86 2.76
C GLY A 175 -6.62 -25.32 2.39
N LEU A 176 -7.29 -24.65 3.34
CA LEU A 176 -8.67 -24.20 3.18
C LEU A 176 -8.80 -23.02 2.20
N ARG A 177 -7.80 -22.13 2.15
CA ARG A 177 -7.81 -20.97 1.24
C ARG A 177 -7.40 -21.31 -0.20
N ARG A 178 -6.68 -22.41 -0.40
CA ARG A 178 -6.30 -22.90 -1.75
C ARG A 178 -7.51 -23.44 -2.52
N GLN A 179 -8.53 -23.95 -1.81
CA GLN A 179 -9.77 -24.41 -2.42
C GLN A 179 -10.69 -23.27 -2.88
N THR A 180 -10.67 -22.11 -2.21
CA THR A 180 -11.56 -20.98 -2.57
C THR A 180 -11.08 -20.22 -3.81
N THR A 181 -9.77 -20.17 -4.08
CA THR A 181 -9.23 -19.55 -5.31
C THR A 181 -9.50 -20.40 -6.56
N ILE A 182 -9.63 -21.73 -6.43
CA ILE A 182 -9.95 -22.63 -7.57
C ILE A 182 -11.44 -22.59 -7.92
N LEU A 183 -12.30 -22.13 -7.00
CA LEU A 183 -13.76 -22.11 -7.17
C LEU A 183 -14.30 -20.78 -7.74
N VAL A 184 -13.44 -19.79 -7.98
CA VAL A 184 -13.80 -18.44 -8.48
C VAL A 184 -13.18 -18.15 -9.86
N ILE A 185 -12.65 -19.17 -10.53
CA ILE A 185 -12.29 -19.15 -11.97
C ILE A 185 -13.23 -20.12 -12.68
#